data_AF-A0A8T2NS33-F1
#
_entry.id   AF-A0A8T2NS33-F1
#
_cell.length_a   1.000
_cell.length_b   1.000
_cell.length_c   1.000
_cell.angle_alpha   90.00
_cell.angle_beta   90.00
_cell.angle_gamma   90.00
#
_symmetry.space_group_name_H-M   'P 1'
#
loop_
_entity.id
_entity.type
_entity.pdbx_description
1 polymer ?
#
loop_
_entity_poly.entity_id
_entity_poly.type
_entity_poly.pdbx_seq_one_letter_code
_entity_poly.pdbx_strand_id
1 'polypeptide(L)'
;MAMKDILKADDIKKAIDAFKAADTFDHKKFFEMVGLKTKSADDLKKVFLALDVDNSGFIEEEELKFVLKGFATGGRDLTDKETKAFLHAADKDGDGKIGMEEFAALVRE
;
A
#
# COMPACT_ATOMS: atom_id res chain seq x y z
N MET A 1 -1.54 -14.09 10.08
CA MET A 1 -1.94 -12.99 10.98
C MET A 1 -1.92 -11.73 10.15
N ALA A 2 -2.95 -11.59 9.32
CA ALA A 2 -2.91 -10.79 8.09
C ALA A 2 -3.51 -9.41 8.37
N MET A 3 -3.18 -8.40 7.56
CA MET A 3 -3.71 -7.02 7.60
C MET A 3 -5.20 -6.86 7.94
N LYS A 4 -6.00 -7.91 7.72
CA LYS A 4 -7.40 -8.12 8.14
C LYS A 4 -7.67 -7.93 9.64
N ASP A 5 -6.65 -8.04 10.50
CA ASP A 5 -6.76 -7.77 11.94
C ASP A 5 -6.70 -6.26 12.26
N ILE A 6 -6.11 -5.47 11.36
CA ILE A 6 -5.91 -4.01 11.51
C ILE A 6 -6.96 -3.24 10.70
N LEU A 7 -7.29 -3.75 9.51
CA LEU A 7 -8.17 -3.14 8.51
C LEU A 7 -9.42 -4.00 8.32
N LYS A 8 -10.56 -3.36 8.14
CA LYS A 8 -11.82 -4.09 7.93
C LYS A 8 -11.83 -4.74 6.55
N ALA A 9 -12.19 -6.02 6.48
CA ALA A 9 -12.28 -6.75 5.23
C ALA A 9 -13.24 -6.09 4.22
N ASP A 10 -14.35 -5.49 4.69
CA ASP A 10 -15.28 -4.73 3.85
C ASP A 10 -14.63 -3.50 3.21
N ASP A 11 -13.82 -2.76 3.97
CA ASP A 11 -13.16 -1.54 3.51
C ASP A 11 -12.06 -1.88 2.49
N ILE A 12 -11.28 -2.92 2.76
CA ILE A 12 -10.32 -3.48 1.80
C ILE A 12 -11.04 -3.89 0.51
N LYS A 13 -12.14 -4.65 0.62
CA LYS A 13 -12.88 -5.14 -0.55
C LYS A 13 -13.41 -3.97 -1.39
N LYS A 14 -14.02 -2.97 -0.75
CA LYS A 14 -14.48 -1.75 -1.44
C LYS A 14 -13.35 -1.02 -2.14
N ALA A 15 -12.20 -0.88 -1.50
CA ALA A 15 -11.04 -0.24 -2.09
C ALA A 15 -10.55 -1.02 -3.32
N ILE A 16 -10.40 -2.34 -3.23
CA ILE A 16 -9.99 -3.18 -4.36
C ILE A 16 -11.01 -3.11 -5.49
N ASP A 17 -12.31 -3.18 -5.19
CA ASP A 17 -13.39 -3.03 -6.18
C ASP A 17 -13.35 -1.64 -6.88
N ALA A 18 -13.02 -0.57 -6.15
CA ALA A 18 -12.90 0.77 -6.70
C ALA A 18 -11.71 0.93 -7.67
N PHE A 19 -10.62 0.18 -7.48
CA PHE A 19 -9.40 0.25 -8.30
C PHE A 19 -9.17 -0.98 -9.18
N LYS A 20 -10.24 -1.72 -9.52
CA LYS A 20 -10.18 -2.89 -10.41
C LYS A 20 -9.73 -2.55 -11.83
N ALA A 21 -9.97 -1.34 -12.32
CA ALA A 21 -9.54 -0.93 -13.65
C ALA A 21 -8.05 -0.57 -13.68
N ALA A 22 -7.34 -0.96 -14.74
CA ALA A 22 -5.95 -0.56 -14.96
C ALA A 22 -5.83 0.97 -15.11
N ASP A 23 -4.69 1.53 -14.69
CA ASP A 23 -4.37 2.97 -14.69
C ASP A 23 -5.34 3.84 -13.85
N THR A 24 -6.10 3.25 -12.93
CA THR A 24 -7.03 3.99 -12.04
C THR A 24 -6.59 4.02 -10.58
N PHE A 25 -5.52 3.31 -10.23
CA PHE A 25 -5.08 3.18 -8.85
C PHE A 25 -4.58 4.52 -8.27
N ASP A 26 -5.14 4.92 -7.13
CA ASP A 26 -4.76 6.10 -6.38
C ASP A 26 -4.44 5.71 -4.94
N HIS A 27 -3.16 5.82 -4.56
CA HIS A 27 -2.67 5.41 -3.25
C HIS A 27 -3.32 6.21 -2.11
N LYS A 28 -3.58 7.52 -2.29
CA LYS A 28 -4.18 8.38 -1.25
C LYS A 28 -5.60 7.94 -0.97
N LYS A 29 -6.38 7.80 -2.04
CA LYS A 29 -7.78 7.40 -1.95
C LYS A 29 -7.90 5.94 -1.50
N PHE A 30 -6.98 5.07 -1.90
CA PHE A 30 -6.91 3.69 -1.40
C PHE A 30 -6.69 3.66 0.11
N PHE A 31 -5.68 4.36 0.63
CA PHE A 31 -5.39 4.42 2.07
C PHE A 31 -6.53 5.04 2.89
N GLU A 32 -7.22 6.03 2.34
CA GLU A 32 -8.43 6.58 2.95
C GLU A 32 -9.57 5.55 2.99
N MET A 33 -9.84 4.87 1.87
CA MET A 33 -10.90 3.86 1.80
C MET A 33 -10.68 2.68 2.75
N VAL A 34 -9.44 2.18 2.85
CA VAL A 34 -9.11 1.09 3.79
C VAL A 34 -9.00 1.57 5.24
N GLY A 35 -9.03 2.88 5.47
CA GLY A 35 -8.98 3.49 6.79
C GLY A 35 -7.59 3.47 7.44
N LEU A 36 -6.52 3.44 6.65
CA LEU A 36 -5.13 3.53 7.12
C LEU A 36 -4.80 4.92 7.68
N LYS A 37 -5.40 5.98 7.13
CA LYS A 37 -5.22 7.38 7.56
C LYS A 37 -5.43 7.61 9.06
N THR A 38 -6.35 6.86 9.67
CA THR A 38 -6.72 7.00 11.08
C THR A 38 -6.03 5.99 11.99
N LYS A 39 -5.08 5.19 11.46
CA LYS A 39 -4.39 4.14 12.22
C LYS A 39 -3.20 4.68 12.97
N SER A 40 -2.83 3.98 14.04
CA SER A 40 -1.66 4.31 14.85
C SER A 40 -0.37 4.00 14.07
N ALA A 41 0.75 4.62 14.45
CA ALA A 41 2.05 4.33 13.82
C ALA A 41 2.44 2.84 13.95
N ASP A 42 2.01 2.19 15.03
CA ASP A 42 2.23 0.77 15.27
C ASP A 42 1.45 -0.11 14.28
N ASP A 43 0.20 0.27 14.00
CA ASP A 43 -0.63 -0.39 12.97
C ASP A 43 -0.06 -0.17 11.57
N LEU A 44 0.40 1.05 11.25
CA LEU A 44 1.07 1.35 9.98
C LEU A 44 2.32 0.49 9.82
N LYS A 45 3.11 0.33 10.89
CA LYS A 45 4.29 -0.54 10.89
C LYS A 45 3.93 -2.00 10.61
N LYS A 46 2.87 -2.53 11.22
CA LYS A 46 2.41 -3.90 10.95
C LYS A 46 1.90 -4.08 9.52
N VAL A 47 1.25 -3.06 8.96
CA VAL A 47 0.81 -3.06 7.55
C VAL A 47 2.02 -3.03 6.63
N PHE A 48 2.98 -2.16 6.91
CA PHE A 48 4.24 -2.08 6.19
C PHE A 48 4.99 -3.41 6.19
N LEU A 49 5.17 -4.03 7.36
CA LEU A 49 5.79 -5.36 7.50
C LEU A 49 5.01 -6.50 6.84
N ALA A 50 3.73 -6.29 6.54
CA ALA A 50 2.93 -7.25 5.80
C ALA A 50 3.00 -7.03 4.27
N LEU A 51 3.47 -5.86 3.82
CA LEU A 51 3.77 -5.55 2.42
C LEU A 51 5.20 -5.90 2.04
N ASP A 52 6.13 -5.68 2.97
CA ASP A 52 7.54 -6.08 2.91
C ASP A 52 7.62 -7.62 3.07
N VAL A 53 7.54 -8.32 1.95
CA VAL A 53 7.49 -9.78 1.88
C VAL A 53 8.87 -10.36 2.19
N ASP A 54 9.92 -9.71 1.71
CA ASP A 54 11.29 -10.16 1.88
C ASP A 54 11.92 -9.74 3.24
N ASN A 55 11.21 -8.89 4.00
CA ASN A 55 11.64 -8.32 5.28
C ASN A 55 12.95 -7.54 5.15
N SER A 56 13.16 -6.88 4.00
CA SER A 56 14.28 -5.98 3.76
C SER A 56 14.22 -4.71 4.61
N GLY A 57 13.03 -4.37 5.13
CA GLY A 57 12.74 -3.12 5.82
C GLY A 57 12.29 -1.99 4.88
N PHE A 58 12.11 -2.28 3.60
CA PHE A 58 11.71 -1.35 2.55
C PHE A 58 10.67 -2.02 1.64
N ILE A 59 9.77 -1.24 1.04
CA ILE A 59 8.88 -1.75 -0.01
C ILE A 59 9.51 -1.42 -1.35
N GLU A 60 9.95 -2.44 -2.06
CA GLU A 60 10.61 -2.30 -3.36
C GLU A 60 9.59 -2.20 -4.52
N GLU A 61 10.03 -1.77 -5.71
CA GLU A 61 9.14 -1.65 -6.89
C GLU A 61 8.40 -2.96 -7.21
N GLU A 62 9.08 -4.10 -7.07
CA GLU A 62 8.49 -5.42 -7.32
C GLU A 62 7.38 -5.74 -6.31
N GLU A 63 7.60 -5.46 -5.03
CA GLU A 63 6.61 -5.67 -3.97
C GLU A 63 5.43 -4.69 -4.10
N LEU A 64 5.73 -3.43 -4.46
CA LEU A 64 4.74 -2.40 -4.70
C LEU A 64 3.80 -2.78 -5.85
N LYS A 65 4.31 -3.48 -6.87
CA LYS A 65 3.48 -4.01 -7.97
C LYS A 65 2.41 -4.98 -7.47
N PHE A 66 2.73 -5.75 -6.43
CA PHE A 66 1.85 -6.73 -5.81
C PHE A 66 1.15 -6.21 -4.54
N VAL A 67 1.26 -4.91 -4.23
CA VAL A 67 0.76 -4.31 -2.98
C VAL A 67 -0.72 -4.62 -2.73
N LEU A 68 -1.56 -4.57 -3.78
CA LEU A 68 -2.98 -4.87 -3.69
C LEU A 68 -3.27 -6.32 -3.28
N LYS A 69 -2.41 -7.26 -3.68
CA LYS A 69 -2.50 -8.67 -3.30
C LYS A 69 -2.16 -8.90 -1.82
N GLY A 70 -1.29 -8.06 -1.25
CA GLY A 70 -1.01 -8.03 0.18
C GLY A 70 -2.25 -7.70 1.01
N PHE A 71 -3.06 -6.74 0.55
CA PHE A 71 -4.31 -6.35 1.20
C PHE A 71 -5.43 -7.37 0.99
N ALA A 72 -5.61 -7.86 -0.24
CA ALA A 72 -6.61 -8.88 -0.55
C ALA A 72 -6.10 -9.84 -1.61
N THR A 73 -6.34 -11.14 -1.42
CA THR A 73 -5.98 -12.19 -2.40
C THR A 73 -6.63 -11.99 -3.79
N GLY A 74 -7.67 -11.17 -3.89
CA GLY A 74 -8.31 -10.78 -5.16
C GLY A 74 -7.81 -9.46 -5.76
N GLY A 75 -6.75 -8.86 -5.20
CA GLY A 75 -6.12 -7.68 -5.75
C GLY A 75 -5.46 -7.98 -7.10
N ARG A 76 -5.61 -7.05 -8.05
CA ARG A 76 -4.86 -7.11 -9.31
C ARG A 76 -3.43 -6.62 -9.10
N ASP A 77 -2.58 -6.89 -10.08
CA ASP A 77 -1.27 -6.27 -10.14
C ASP A 77 -1.39 -4.81 -10.59
N LEU A 78 -0.60 -3.95 -9.99
CA LEU A 78 -0.43 -2.59 -10.50
C LEU A 78 0.28 -2.66 -11.85
N THR A 79 -0.11 -1.77 -12.75
CA THR A 79 0.60 -1.58 -14.01
C THR A 79 1.93 -0.88 -13.74
N ASP A 80 2.92 -1.03 -14.61
CA ASP A 80 4.23 -0.39 -14.42
C ASP A 80 4.12 1.14 -14.30
N LYS A 81 3.12 1.75 -14.95
CA LYS A 81 2.78 3.17 -14.76
C LYS A 81 2.30 3.48 -13.36
N GLU A 82 1.37 2.70 -12.83
CA GLU A 82 0.83 2.90 -11.47
C GLU A 82 1.89 2.63 -10.41
N THR A 83 2.68 1.57 -10.57
CA THR A 83 3.77 1.25 -9.66
C THR A 83 4.79 2.39 -9.63
N LYS A 84 5.22 2.90 -10.79
CA LYS A 84 6.14 4.03 -10.85
C LYS A 84 5.54 5.32 -10.32
N ALA A 85 4.28 5.60 -10.60
CA ALA A 85 3.59 6.79 -10.08
C ALA A 85 3.43 6.73 -8.55
N PHE A 86 3.15 5.54 -8.01
CA PHE A 86 3.11 5.32 -6.58
C PHE A 86 4.50 5.48 -5.99
N LEU A 87 5.50 4.76 -6.49
CA LEU A 87 6.88 4.85 -6.01
C LEU A 87 7.35 6.29 -5.99
N HIS A 88 7.19 7.03 -7.09
CA HIS A 88 7.59 8.43 -7.16
C HIS A 88 6.84 9.37 -6.20
N ALA A 89 5.60 9.04 -5.83
CA ALA A 89 4.86 9.81 -4.83
C ALA A 89 5.33 9.50 -3.40
N ALA A 90 5.76 8.25 -3.16
CA ALA A 90 6.16 7.73 -1.87
C ALA A 90 7.64 8.01 -1.54
N ASP A 91 8.53 7.68 -2.47
CA ASP A 91 9.98 7.83 -2.42
C ASP A 91 10.34 9.33 -2.41
N LYS A 92 10.67 9.84 -1.22
CA LYS A 92 11.06 11.24 -1.00
C LYS A 92 12.57 11.42 -1.02
N ASP A 93 13.33 10.38 -0.70
CA ASP A 93 14.80 10.44 -0.64
C ASP A 93 15.49 10.03 -1.95
N GLY A 94 14.75 9.43 -2.88
CA GLY A 94 15.18 9.04 -4.21
C GLY A 94 15.96 7.73 -4.25
N ASP A 95 15.82 6.86 -3.24
CA ASP A 95 16.51 5.58 -3.15
C ASP A 95 15.85 4.46 -3.97
N GLY A 96 14.68 4.72 -4.57
CA GLY A 96 13.94 3.79 -5.41
C GLY A 96 13.12 2.75 -4.66
N LYS A 97 12.95 2.91 -3.35
CA LYS A 97 12.15 2.06 -2.47
C LYS A 97 11.37 2.94 -1.49
N ILE A 98 10.50 2.33 -0.68
CA ILE A 98 9.66 3.07 0.27
C ILE A 98 10.00 2.61 1.68
N GLY A 99 10.57 3.52 2.47
CA GLY A 99 10.83 3.30 3.89
C GLY A 99 9.57 3.42 4.75
N MET A 100 9.67 2.97 6.00
CA MET A 100 8.55 3.05 6.95
C MET A 100 8.10 4.50 7.23
N GLU A 101 9.05 5.44 7.30
CA GLU A 101 8.74 6.86 7.50
C GLU A 101 8.03 7.47 6.29
N GLU A 102 8.46 7.12 5.08
CA GLU A 102 7.86 7.56 3.82
C GLU A 102 6.47 6.98 3.63
N PHE A 103 6.30 5.69 3.92
CA PHE A 103 4.98 5.05 3.93
C PHE A 103 4.05 5.75 4.94
N ALA A 104 4.53 6.03 6.15
CA ALA A 104 3.74 6.74 7.15
C ALA A 104 3.38 8.17 6.74
N ALA A 105 4.30 8.88 6.07
CA ALA A 105 4.04 10.20 5.51
C ALA A 105 3.00 10.13 4.38
N LEU A 106 3.15 9.19 3.46
CA LEU A 106 2.24 8.98 2.33
C LEU A 106 0.82 8.63 2.77
N VAL A 107 0.69 7.78 3.80
CA VAL A 107 -0.62 7.45 4.37
C VAL A 107 -1.26 8.67 5.02
N ARG A 108 -0.49 9.59 5.59
CA ARG A 108 -0.98 10.79 6.29
C ARG A 108 -1.20 12.00 5.39
N GLU A 109 -0.75 11.95 4.14
CA GLU A 109 -0.92 13.00 3.13
C GLU A 109 -2.39 13.17 2.70
#